data_AF-A0A8H6YSV3-F1
#
_entry.id   AF-A0A8H6YSV3-F1
#
_cell.length_a   1.000
_cell.length_b   1.000
_cell.length_c   1.000
_cell.angle_alpha   90.00
_cell.angle_beta   90.00
_cell.angle_gamma   90.00
#
_symmetry.space_group_name_H-M   'P 1'
#
loop_
_entity.id
_entity.type
_entity.pdbx_description
1 polymer ?
#
loop_
_entity_poly.entity_id
_entity_poly.type
_entity_poly.pdbx_seq_one_letter_code
_entity_poly.pdbx_strand_id
1 'polypeptide(L)'
;MRNLLSLLLVLAGVSAQRTTEWTFVQNGTSGVVPVELITISPTLMLMYDRADGNPLLLPDGERAWAAIWNLETNTPTPVSTITDTFCAGGAFISNGTLVSVAGQPLETPGQLPEDGRMGIRLFDPCTSPTGANCTVFEDPANIHLAVTRWYPTGLRIPDGSLMVIGGSNINVFYNTGPTTENSFEFWPSRPGEAGTVIPSQFLVDAVPVNLFPRSFVLPSGKIFMIANNISMIYDIETNTETRLPDLPNGVRVANPFDGTAQLLPLSPPLYEPTVLVCGGSATDDSLPTTVISNNDPATDQCSRITLTAAGVAKGWEVERMPEVRILMESVLLPTGDVLLINGAKTGYSGYPSVVGSNVTMSNAANPAFRGMLYRTTFPAGQRITQEGIPTSNIARMYHSSASLTAKGNIMVAGSNTVPAVVGPPALFPTEFRVQYLNPDFITNNSPRPTIQSSPTQILFNQKATLKVTVPPSLALGETQVSLMDMGYVTHAQHANSRLVFLEHTLIGNTLEITAPPNNFIYPPGPAWIFLVADGVYSEGVQVMIGDGGDPPRANQGIKIPFNSL
;
A
#
# COMPACT_ATOMS: atom_id res chain seq x y z
N MET A 1 -41.90 -9.23 39.16
CA MET A 1 -41.44 -7.86 38.84
C MET A 1 -40.24 -7.53 39.72
N ARG A 2 -39.02 -7.77 39.22
CA ARG A 2 -37.75 -7.37 39.84
C ARG A 2 -36.82 -6.99 38.68
N ASN A 3 -36.67 -5.69 38.44
CA ASN A 3 -35.64 -5.14 37.58
C ASN A 3 -34.54 -4.58 38.48
N LEU A 4 -33.35 -5.18 38.45
CA LEU A 4 -32.11 -4.51 38.81
C LEU A 4 -31.23 -4.53 37.56
N LEU A 5 -31.10 -3.37 36.91
CA LEU A 5 -30.05 -3.11 35.94
C LEU A 5 -28.78 -2.78 36.71
N SER A 6 -27.78 -3.63 36.63
CA SER A 6 -26.43 -3.35 37.10
C SER A 6 -25.70 -2.57 36.00
N LEU A 7 -25.49 -1.27 36.22
CA LEU A 7 -24.64 -0.42 35.41
C LEU A 7 -23.17 -0.72 35.79
N LEU A 8 -22.46 -1.53 35.01
CA LEU A 8 -21.00 -1.63 35.14
C LEU A 8 -20.38 -0.37 34.52
N LEU A 9 -19.89 0.53 35.37
CA LEU A 9 -18.89 1.52 34.99
C LEU A 9 -17.58 0.78 34.70
N VAL A 10 -17.21 0.65 33.42
CA VAL A 10 -15.84 0.33 33.03
C VAL A 10 -15.05 1.62 33.15
N LEU A 11 -14.35 1.81 34.27
CA LEU A 11 -13.23 2.74 34.33
C LEU A 11 -12.12 2.16 33.46
N ALA A 12 -12.06 2.59 32.19
CA ALA A 12 -10.88 2.40 31.37
C ALA A 12 -9.76 3.26 31.97
N GLY A 13 -8.92 2.65 32.79
CA GLY A 13 -7.62 3.21 33.09
C GLY A 13 -6.88 3.38 31.77
N VAL A 14 -6.52 4.60 31.42
CA VAL A 14 -5.61 4.86 30.30
C VAL A 14 -4.26 4.30 30.75
N SER A 15 -4.00 3.06 30.36
CA SER A 15 -2.65 2.50 30.33
C SER A 15 -1.78 3.51 29.58
N ALA A 16 -0.71 4.00 30.21
CA ALA A 16 0.23 4.90 29.55
C ALA A 16 0.95 4.07 28.47
N GLN A 17 0.39 4.06 27.27
CA GLN A 17 0.92 3.30 26.16
C GLN A 17 2.35 3.77 25.86
N ARG A 18 3.27 2.82 25.76
CA ARG A 18 4.69 3.08 25.53
C ARG A 18 4.87 3.96 24.27
N THR A 19 5.52 5.12 24.43
CA THR A 19 6.02 5.89 23.29
C THR A 19 7.20 5.15 22.67
N THR A 20 7.05 4.68 21.43
CA THR A 20 8.15 4.09 20.65
C THR A 20 9.04 5.18 20.08
N GLU A 21 10.31 5.18 20.46
CA GLU A 21 11.35 5.97 19.79
C GLU A 21 11.80 5.26 18.51
N TRP A 22 12.13 6.00 17.46
CA TRP A 22 12.56 5.43 16.17
C TRP A 22 13.93 5.95 15.75
N THR A 23 14.63 5.21 14.90
CA THR A 23 15.96 5.58 14.40
C THR A 23 16.13 5.19 12.94
N PHE A 24 16.67 6.09 12.13
CA PHE A 24 17.06 5.77 10.76
C PHE A 24 18.42 5.07 10.72
N VAL A 25 18.51 3.99 9.97
CA VAL A 25 19.76 3.30 9.62
C VAL A 25 19.84 3.22 8.11
N GLN A 26 20.85 3.85 7.50
CA GLN A 26 21.09 3.72 6.06
C GLN A 26 21.90 2.44 5.81
N ASN A 27 21.44 1.59 4.89
CA ASN A 27 22.13 0.35 4.60
C ASN A 27 22.00 -0.05 3.12
N GLY A 28 23.13 0.03 2.41
CA GLY A 28 23.24 -0.35 1.00
C GLY A 28 22.57 0.61 0.01
N THR A 29 22.70 0.24 -1.26
CA THR A 29 22.11 0.92 -2.42
C THR A 29 21.43 -0.12 -3.30
N SER A 30 20.20 0.13 -3.71
CA SER A 30 19.38 -0.83 -4.47
C SER A 30 19.80 -0.98 -5.94
N GLY A 31 20.48 0.02 -6.51
CA GLY A 31 20.94 0.01 -7.91
C GLY A 31 19.84 0.08 -8.98
N VAL A 32 18.58 -0.08 -8.57
CA VAL A 32 17.35 0.35 -9.24
C VAL A 32 16.56 1.22 -8.23
N VAL A 33 15.75 2.15 -8.69
CA VAL A 33 14.85 2.93 -7.82
C VAL A 33 13.67 2.05 -7.42
N PRO A 34 13.40 1.84 -6.11
CA PRO A 34 12.23 1.06 -5.69
C PRO A 34 10.93 1.87 -5.84
N VAL A 35 10.55 2.18 -7.07
CA VAL A 35 9.30 2.90 -7.40
C VAL A 35 8.09 2.06 -7.03
N GLU A 36 8.19 0.75 -7.28
CA GLU A 36 7.25 -0.25 -6.79
C GLU A 36 7.99 -1.16 -5.81
N LEU A 37 7.43 -1.36 -4.61
CA LEU A 37 8.10 -2.07 -3.52
C LEU A 37 7.14 -3.07 -2.85
N ILE A 38 7.54 -4.34 -2.84
CA ILE A 38 6.70 -5.44 -2.35
C ILE A 38 7.51 -6.37 -1.43
N THR A 39 6.99 -6.66 -0.23
CA THR A 39 7.56 -7.69 0.65
C THR A 39 7.09 -9.07 0.19
N ILE A 40 8.00 -9.88 -0.36
CA ILE A 40 7.67 -11.16 -1.00
C ILE A 40 8.00 -12.38 -0.12
N SER A 41 8.94 -12.25 0.80
CA SER A 41 9.34 -13.30 1.73
C SER A 41 9.96 -12.71 3.00
N PRO A 42 10.27 -13.52 4.03
CA PRO A 42 10.83 -13.00 5.27
C PRO A 42 12.18 -12.29 5.07
N THR A 43 12.88 -12.62 4.00
CA THR A 43 14.23 -12.12 3.72
C THR A 43 14.31 -11.30 2.44
N LEU A 44 13.24 -11.20 1.64
CA LEU A 44 13.30 -10.61 0.30
C LEU A 44 12.19 -9.58 0.05
N MET A 45 12.56 -8.52 -0.66
CA MET A 45 11.62 -7.57 -1.25
C MET A 45 11.83 -7.53 -2.77
N LEU A 46 10.74 -7.43 -3.53
CA LEU A 46 10.79 -7.18 -4.97
C LEU A 46 10.67 -5.68 -5.24
N MET A 47 11.45 -5.20 -6.20
CA MET A 47 11.52 -3.82 -6.62
C MET A 47 11.34 -3.75 -8.13
N TYR A 48 10.46 -2.86 -8.58
CA TYR A 48 10.40 -2.44 -9.98
C TYR A 48 10.68 -0.95 -10.11
N ASP A 49 11.26 -0.61 -11.24
CA ASP A 49 11.75 0.71 -11.62
C ASP A 49 11.40 0.98 -13.10
N ARG A 50 11.79 2.16 -13.59
CA ARG A 50 11.87 2.48 -15.01
C ARG A 50 13.10 1.87 -15.65
N ALA A 51 12.92 1.39 -16.87
CA ALA A 51 14.01 1.05 -17.76
C ALA A 51 14.81 2.32 -18.15
N ASP A 52 15.92 2.56 -17.46
CA ASP A 52 16.76 3.74 -17.64
C ASP A 52 18.24 3.40 -17.35
N GLY A 53 19.10 4.41 -17.22
CA GLY A 53 20.53 4.31 -16.90
C GLY A 53 20.84 3.83 -15.48
N ASN A 54 20.10 2.84 -14.97
CA ASN A 54 20.21 2.29 -13.62
C ASN A 54 21.59 1.66 -13.34
N PRO A 55 22.21 1.89 -12.18
CA PRO A 55 23.52 1.30 -11.85
C PRO A 55 23.57 -0.22 -11.88
N LEU A 56 22.48 -0.91 -11.53
CA LEU A 56 22.42 -2.36 -11.48
C LEU A 56 22.39 -2.96 -12.89
N LEU A 57 23.20 -4.01 -13.10
CA LEU A 57 23.32 -4.68 -14.39
C LEU A 57 22.83 -6.12 -14.30
N LEU A 58 22.20 -6.58 -15.36
CA LEU A 58 21.93 -8.00 -15.63
C LEU A 58 23.24 -8.74 -15.98
N PRO A 59 23.24 -10.08 -15.94
CA PRO A 59 24.43 -10.88 -16.27
C PRO A 59 24.97 -10.69 -17.70
N ASP A 60 24.13 -10.26 -18.63
CA ASP A 60 24.50 -9.93 -20.02
C ASP A 60 25.07 -8.51 -20.18
N GLY A 61 25.09 -7.72 -19.09
CA GLY A 61 25.61 -6.35 -19.06
C GLY A 61 24.55 -5.28 -19.32
N GLU A 62 23.30 -5.65 -19.62
CA GLU A 62 22.20 -4.71 -19.78
C GLU A 62 21.76 -4.10 -18.46
N ARG A 63 21.13 -2.92 -18.52
CA ARG A 63 20.64 -2.20 -17.34
C ARG A 63 19.42 -2.93 -16.76
N ALA A 64 19.44 -3.23 -15.48
CA ALA A 64 18.29 -3.78 -14.79
C ALA A 64 17.31 -2.66 -14.40
N TRP A 65 16.01 -2.94 -14.48
CA TRP A 65 14.94 -2.10 -13.91
C TRP A 65 14.00 -2.90 -13.00
N ALA A 66 14.43 -4.09 -12.62
CA ALA A 66 13.82 -4.87 -11.56
C ALA A 66 14.93 -5.49 -10.70
N ALA A 67 14.66 -5.64 -9.40
CA ALA A 67 15.60 -6.25 -8.49
C ALA A 67 14.90 -6.97 -7.33
N ILE A 68 15.54 -8.03 -6.84
CA ILE A 68 15.25 -8.61 -5.54
C ILE A 68 16.25 -8.06 -4.54
N TRP A 69 15.74 -7.43 -3.49
CA TRP A 69 16.51 -6.93 -2.38
C TRP A 69 16.53 -7.92 -1.24
N ASN A 70 17.73 -8.26 -0.77
CA ASN A 70 17.90 -9.13 0.38
C ASN A 70 17.98 -8.32 1.68
N LEU A 71 17.02 -8.53 2.58
CA LEU A 71 16.89 -7.84 3.87
C LEU A 71 17.94 -8.26 4.91
N GLU A 72 18.66 -9.36 4.69
CA GLU A 72 19.78 -9.79 5.54
C GLU A 72 21.08 -9.14 5.10
N THR A 73 21.41 -9.23 3.81
CA THR A 73 22.69 -8.75 3.28
C THR A 73 22.65 -7.29 2.85
N ASN A 74 21.46 -6.71 2.65
CA ASN A 74 21.25 -5.35 2.15
C ASN A 74 21.88 -5.14 0.77
N THR A 75 21.67 -6.13 -0.10
CA THR A 75 22.20 -6.15 -1.46
C THR A 75 21.11 -6.50 -2.47
N PRO A 76 21.12 -5.87 -3.65
CA PRO A 76 20.21 -6.20 -4.74
C PRO A 76 20.72 -7.37 -5.59
N THR A 77 19.80 -8.13 -6.17
CA THR A 77 20.03 -9.07 -7.27
C THR A 77 19.17 -8.61 -8.45
N PRO A 78 19.73 -8.42 -9.66
CA PRO A 78 18.96 -7.98 -10.82
C PRO A 78 17.93 -9.04 -11.22
N VAL A 79 16.76 -8.58 -11.66
CA VAL A 79 15.70 -9.42 -12.23
C VAL A 79 15.47 -8.96 -13.66
N SER A 80 15.39 -9.92 -14.58
CA SER A 80 15.05 -9.63 -15.97
C SER A 80 13.54 -9.55 -16.15
N THR A 81 13.10 -8.62 -16.99
CA THR A 81 11.72 -8.41 -17.42
C THR A 81 11.71 -8.00 -18.88
N ILE A 82 10.61 -8.25 -19.59
CA ILE A 82 10.46 -7.97 -21.03
C ILE A 82 9.83 -6.59 -21.23
N THR A 83 8.73 -6.31 -20.55
CA THR A 83 7.96 -5.07 -20.71
C THR A 83 8.30 -4.05 -19.62
N ASP A 84 8.26 -2.75 -19.93
CA ASP A 84 8.66 -1.70 -18.97
C ASP A 84 7.68 -1.62 -17.79
N THR A 85 8.18 -1.94 -16.60
CA THR A 85 7.38 -2.06 -15.37
C THR A 85 6.92 -0.74 -14.82
N PHE A 86 7.62 0.36 -15.14
CA PHE A 86 7.36 1.63 -14.50
C PHE A 86 5.91 2.06 -14.66
N CYS A 87 5.30 2.55 -13.57
CA CYS A 87 3.91 3.00 -13.54
C CYS A 87 2.87 1.86 -13.50
N ALA A 88 3.30 0.64 -13.14
CA ALA A 88 2.43 -0.51 -12.97
C ALA A 88 1.68 -0.47 -11.62
N GLY A 89 0.59 -1.23 -11.57
CA GLY A 89 -0.08 -1.62 -10.33
C GLY A 89 0.06 -3.12 -10.09
N GLY A 90 -0.42 -3.63 -8.97
CA GLY A 90 -0.36 -5.07 -8.74
C GLY A 90 -0.91 -5.54 -7.40
N ALA A 91 -0.94 -6.85 -7.23
CA ALA A 91 -1.23 -7.51 -5.97
C ALA A 91 -0.80 -8.99 -6.03
N PHE A 92 -0.73 -9.63 -4.87
CA PHE A 92 -0.80 -11.09 -4.83
C PHE A 92 -2.20 -11.57 -5.23
N ILE A 93 -2.30 -12.74 -5.87
CA ILE A 93 -3.55 -13.47 -6.10
C ILE A 93 -3.65 -14.68 -5.15
N SER A 94 -4.78 -15.40 -5.16
CA SER A 94 -5.07 -16.42 -4.13
C SER A 94 -4.11 -17.60 -4.05
N ASN A 95 -3.40 -17.93 -5.13
CA ASN A 95 -2.40 -18.99 -5.14
C ASN A 95 -1.02 -18.54 -4.59
N GLY A 96 -0.84 -17.25 -4.35
CA GLY A 96 0.42 -16.67 -3.89
C GLY A 96 1.30 -16.06 -4.97
N THR A 97 0.96 -16.16 -6.26
CA THR A 97 1.64 -15.43 -7.33
C THR A 97 1.46 -13.92 -7.11
N LEU A 98 2.55 -13.16 -7.16
CA LEU A 98 2.51 -11.72 -7.25
C LEU A 98 2.34 -11.32 -8.73
N VAL A 99 1.33 -10.51 -9.01
CA VAL A 99 1.03 -10.03 -10.36
C VAL A 99 1.28 -8.53 -10.41
N SER A 100 2.22 -8.10 -11.26
CA SER A 100 2.38 -6.70 -11.69
C SER A 100 1.72 -6.53 -13.06
N VAL A 101 0.90 -5.48 -13.19
CA VAL A 101 0.06 -5.22 -14.37
C VAL A 101 0.29 -3.82 -14.93
N ALA A 102 0.24 -3.73 -16.25
CA ALA A 102 0.46 -2.52 -17.01
C ALA A 102 1.88 -1.95 -16.84
N GLY A 103 2.10 -0.69 -17.19
CA GLY A 103 3.43 -0.09 -17.15
C GLY A 103 3.61 1.04 -18.16
N GLN A 104 4.85 1.33 -18.52
CA GLN A 104 5.24 2.49 -19.29
C GLN A 104 5.02 2.27 -20.80
N PRO A 105 4.57 3.28 -21.57
CA PRO A 105 4.51 3.19 -23.02
C PRO A 105 5.87 2.92 -23.65
N LEU A 106 5.88 2.22 -24.78
CA LEU A 106 7.10 1.96 -25.54
C LEU A 106 7.76 3.27 -26.00
N GLU A 107 9.01 3.48 -25.60
CA GLU A 107 9.78 4.66 -26.04
C GLU A 107 10.43 4.43 -27.41
N THR A 108 11.00 3.25 -27.66
CA THR A 108 11.71 2.94 -28.92
C THR A 108 11.29 1.57 -29.50
N PRO A 109 10.60 1.52 -30.65
CA PRO A 109 10.18 0.27 -31.26
C PRO A 109 11.35 -0.67 -31.63
N GLY A 110 11.19 -1.96 -31.31
CA GLY A 110 12.16 -3.01 -31.65
C GLY A 110 13.35 -3.12 -30.70
N GLN A 111 13.31 -2.44 -29.55
CA GLN A 111 14.29 -2.53 -28.47
C GLN A 111 13.58 -2.87 -27.16
N LEU A 112 14.29 -3.55 -26.25
CA LEU A 112 13.82 -3.66 -24.87
C LEU A 112 13.99 -2.31 -24.15
N PRO A 113 13.09 -2.00 -23.21
CA PRO A 113 11.89 -2.77 -22.86
C PRO A 113 10.78 -2.67 -23.93
N GLU A 114 9.94 -3.71 -24.01
CA GLU A 114 8.67 -3.65 -24.76
C GLU A 114 7.61 -2.79 -24.05
N ASP A 115 6.51 -2.46 -24.73
CA ASP A 115 5.42 -1.65 -24.17
C ASP A 115 4.83 -2.29 -22.91
N GLY A 116 4.92 -1.56 -21.80
CA GLY A 116 4.43 -1.98 -20.49
C GLY A 116 2.92 -1.92 -20.35
N ARG A 117 2.20 -1.12 -21.13
CA ARG A 117 0.81 -0.74 -20.81
C ARG A 117 -0.20 -1.89 -20.79
N MET A 118 0.10 -3.01 -21.43
CA MET A 118 -0.71 -4.25 -21.33
C MET A 118 0.04 -5.39 -20.64
N GLY A 119 1.25 -5.13 -20.14
CA GLY A 119 2.12 -6.14 -19.56
C GLY A 119 1.50 -6.83 -18.35
N ILE A 120 1.72 -8.13 -18.24
CA ILE A 120 1.39 -8.93 -17.06
C ILE A 120 2.65 -9.71 -16.67
N ARG A 121 3.12 -9.43 -15.46
CA ARG A 121 4.37 -9.97 -14.90
C ARG A 121 4.03 -10.85 -13.71
N LEU A 122 4.34 -12.13 -13.84
CA LEU A 122 4.02 -13.14 -12.84
C LEU A 122 5.29 -13.48 -12.06
N PHE A 123 5.32 -13.09 -10.79
CA PHE A 123 6.36 -13.50 -9.86
C PHE A 123 5.80 -14.57 -8.94
N ASP A 124 6.19 -15.82 -9.19
CA ASP A 124 5.88 -16.91 -8.26
C ASP A 124 6.88 -16.87 -7.09
N PRO A 125 6.40 -16.91 -5.83
CA PRO A 125 7.28 -16.91 -4.67
C PRO A 125 8.28 -18.06 -4.74
N CYS A 126 9.54 -17.71 -4.92
CA CYS A 126 10.63 -18.66 -4.82
C CYS A 126 10.88 -18.99 -3.33
N THR A 127 11.19 -20.25 -3.05
CA THR A 127 11.49 -20.73 -1.67
C THR A 127 12.89 -20.33 -1.20
N SER A 128 13.70 -19.76 -2.08
CA SER A 128 15.09 -19.40 -1.80
C SER A 128 15.18 -18.16 -0.91
N PRO A 129 15.75 -18.24 0.31
CA PRO A 129 15.90 -17.07 1.18
C PRO A 129 16.93 -16.06 0.65
N THR A 130 17.74 -16.44 -0.34
CA THR A 130 18.74 -15.57 -0.96
C THR A 130 18.26 -14.87 -2.22
N GLY A 131 17.12 -15.29 -2.77
CA GLY A 131 16.65 -14.82 -4.08
C GLY A 131 17.21 -15.61 -5.26
N ALA A 132 18.01 -16.66 -5.01
CA ALA A 132 18.57 -17.48 -6.09
C ALA A 132 17.46 -18.16 -6.92
N ASN A 133 17.55 -18.03 -8.24
CA ASN A 133 16.61 -18.57 -9.24
C ASN A 133 15.18 -18.03 -9.17
N CYS A 134 14.95 -16.92 -8.47
CA CYS A 134 13.67 -16.22 -8.53
C CYS A 134 13.58 -15.47 -9.84
N THR A 135 12.51 -15.67 -10.60
CA THR A 135 12.32 -15.09 -11.92
C THR A 135 10.94 -14.46 -12.01
N VAL A 136 10.81 -13.44 -12.87
CA VAL A 136 9.52 -12.94 -13.33
C VAL A 136 9.23 -13.62 -14.66
N PHE A 137 8.04 -14.20 -14.78
CA PHE A 137 7.55 -14.77 -16.02
C PHE A 137 6.68 -13.75 -16.76
N GLU A 138 6.94 -13.62 -18.06
CA GLU A 138 6.20 -12.77 -18.99
C GLU A 138 6.04 -13.53 -20.32
N ASP A 139 4.85 -13.42 -20.90
CA ASP A 139 4.57 -13.83 -22.28
C ASP A 139 3.66 -12.78 -22.93
N PRO A 140 4.19 -11.59 -23.28
CA PRO A 140 3.37 -10.46 -23.74
C PRO A 140 2.54 -10.77 -25.00
N ALA A 141 2.91 -11.81 -25.75
CA ALA A 141 2.18 -12.25 -26.93
C ALA A 141 0.87 -12.99 -26.60
N ASN A 142 0.77 -13.63 -25.43
CA ASN A 142 -0.38 -14.46 -25.05
C ASN A 142 -1.02 -14.07 -23.71
N ILE A 143 -0.29 -13.34 -22.84
CA ILE A 143 -0.68 -12.97 -21.48
C ILE A 143 -0.55 -11.45 -21.36
N HIS A 144 -1.66 -10.76 -21.55
CA HIS A 144 -1.71 -9.31 -21.52
C HIS A 144 -3.10 -8.81 -21.08
N LEU A 145 -3.17 -7.56 -20.65
CA LEU A 145 -4.43 -6.87 -20.37
C LEU A 145 -5.28 -6.71 -21.64
N ALA A 146 -6.58 -6.51 -21.46
CA ALA A 146 -7.52 -6.25 -22.55
C ALA A 146 -7.31 -4.88 -23.21
N VAL A 147 -6.89 -3.89 -22.42
CA VAL A 147 -6.64 -2.52 -22.86
C VAL A 147 -5.35 -1.97 -22.27
N THR A 148 -4.77 -0.96 -22.92
CA THR A 148 -3.57 -0.28 -22.42
C THR A 148 -3.87 0.53 -21.15
N ARG A 149 -3.01 0.43 -20.14
CA ARG A 149 -3.10 1.21 -18.91
C ARG A 149 -1.73 1.70 -18.45
N TRP A 150 -1.71 2.94 -17.96
CA TRP A 150 -0.62 3.61 -17.27
C TRP A 150 -1.19 4.19 -15.98
N TYR A 151 -0.54 3.98 -14.83
CA TYR A 151 -1.08 4.29 -13.49
C TYR A 151 -2.42 3.63 -13.12
N PRO A 152 -2.64 2.32 -13.38
CA PRO A 152 -3.81 1.61 -12.88
C PRO A 152 -3.64 1.18 -11.42
N THR A 153 -4.74 1.03 -10.69
CA THR A 153 -4.71 0.33 -9.40
C THR A 153 -4.98 -1.16 -9.58
N GLY A 154 -4.09 -2.00 -9.05
CA GLY A 154 -4.32 -3.45 -8.90
C GLY A 154 -4.89 -3.79 -7.52
N LEU A 155 -6.05 -4.43 -7.47
CA LEU A 155 -6.74 -4.79 -6.22
C LEU A 155 -7.10 -6.28 -6.20
N ARG A 156 -6.56 -7.03 -5.24
CA ARG A 156 -6.97 -8.41 -4.96
C ARG A 156 -8.39 -8.41 -4.40
N ILE A 157 -9.31 -9.09 -5.08
CA ILE A 157 -10.73 -9.15 -4.72
C ILE A 157 -11.08 -10.49 -4.02
N PRO A 158 -12.29 -10.62 -3.41
CA PRO A 158 -12.62 -11.78 -2.57
C PRO A 158 -12.53 -13.15 -3.24
N ASP A 159 -12.71 -13.26 -4.55
CA ASP A 159 -12.54 -14.52 -5.29
C ASP A 159 -11.06 -14.87 -5.52
N GLY A 160 -10.13 -14.03 -5.06
CA GLY A 160 -8.69 -14.23 -5.19
C GLY A 160 -8.06 -13.70 -6.48
N SER A 161 -8.86 -13.22 -7.43
CA SER A 161 -8.36 -12.59 -8.66
C SER A 161 -7.94 -11.14 -8.42
N LEU A 162 -7.33 -10.54 -9.43
CA LEU A 162 -6.91 -9.15 -9.46
C LEU A 162 -7.90 -8.33 -10.29
N MET A 163 -8.47 -7.28 -9.70
CA MET A 163 -9.18 -6.22 -10.41
C MET A 163 -8.19 -5.11 -10.78
N VAL A 164 -8.15 -4.72 -12.05
CA VAL A 164 -7.28 -3.66 -12.59
C VAL A 164 -8.15 -2.45 -12.90
N ILE A 165 -7.85 -1.32 -12.25
CA ILE A 165 -8.75 -0.17 -12.15
C ILE A 165 -8.13 1.05 -12.82
N GLY A 166 -8.84 1.58 -13.82
CA GLY A 166 -8.54 2.85 -14.45
C GLY A 166 -7.19 2.92 -15.17
N GLY A 167 -6.67 4.14 -15.30
CA GLY A 167 -5.38 4.44 -15.90
C GLY A 167 -5.47 5.44 -17.06
N SER A 168 -4.38 5.55 -17.79
CA SER A 168 -4.28 6.32 -19.03
C SER A 168 -3.65 5.47 -20.12
N ASN A 169 -3.98 5.78 -21.36
CA ASN A 169 -3.35 5.19 -22.53
C ASN A 169 -1.99 5.85 -22.85
N ILE A 170 -1.64 6.97 -22.24
CA ILE A 170 -0.38 7.70 -22.48
C ILE A 170 0.16 8.35 -21.19
N ASN A 171 1.41 8.82 -21.25
CA ASN A 171 2.01 9.61 -20.18
C ASN A 171 1.41 11.02 -20.14
N VAL A 172 0.86 11.41 -18.98
CA VAL A 172 0.17 12.70 -18.78
C VAL A 172 0.34 13.22 -17.36
N PHE A 173 0.23 14.53 -17.18
CA PHE A 173 0.07 15.12 -15.84
C PHE A 173 -1.41 15.08 -15.41
N TYR A 174 -2.31 15.54 -16.28
CA TYR A 174 -3.76 15.48 -16.11
C TYR A 174 -4.34 14.47 -17.09
N ASN A 175 -5.11 13.50 -16.59
CA ASN A 175 -5.73 12.48 -17.43
C ASN A 175 -7.00 13.06 -18.05
N THR A 176 -6.97 13.42 -19.33
CA THR A 176 -8.06 14.14 -20.00
C THR A 176 -8.36 13.59 -21.39
N GLY A 177 -9.60 13.78 -21.85
CA GLY A 177 -9.98 13.50 -23.23
C GLY A 177 -9.95 12.00 -23.58
N PRO A 178 -9.67 11.65 -24.85
CA PRO A 178 -9.80 10.27 -25.33
C PRO A 178 -8.71 9.32 -24.80
N THR A 179 -7.74 9.84 -24.04
CA THR A 179 -6.62 9.05 -23.52
C THR A 179 -6.92 8.41 -22.17
N THR A 180 -8.00 8.80 -21.50
CA THR A 180 -8.40 8.22 -20.22
C THR A 180 -8.86 6.79 -20.40
N GLU A 181 -8.38 5.86 -19.55
CA GLU A 181 -8.94 4.52 -19.45
C GLU A 181 -9.84 4.46 -18.20
N ASN A 182 -11.16 4.56 -18.40
CA ASN A 182 -12.16 4.70 -17.34
C ASN A 182 -12.97 3.41 -17.15
N SER A 183 -12.28 2.26 -17.16
CA SER A 183 -12.89 0.95 -16.96
C SER A 183 -12.15 0.11 -15.92
N PHE A 184 -12.75 -1.03 -15.60
CA PHE A 184 -12.14 -2.13 -14.86
C PHE A 184 -11.94 -3.34 -15.78
N GLU A 185 -10.94 -4.16 -15.46
CA GLU A 185 -10.83 -5.52 -15.99
C GLU A 185 -10.30 -6.48 -14.91
N PHE A 186 -10.34 -7.79 -15.17
CA PHE A 186 -9.93 -8.82 -14.21
C PHE A 186 -8.81 -9.71 -14.74
N TRP A 187 -7.88 -10.06 -13.85
CA TRP A 187 -6.83 -11.02 -14.09
C TRP A 187 -6.81 -12.14 -13.03
N PRO A 188 -6.83 -13.42 -13.43
CA PRO A 188 -7.16 -13.92 -14.77
C PRO A 188 -8.54 -13.45 -15.23
N SER A 189 -8.77 -13.41 -16.53
CA SER A 189 -10.11 -13.08 -17.06
C SER A 189 -11.15 -14.07 -16.56
N ARG A 190 -12.35 -13.58 -16.26
CA ARG A 190 -13.46 -14.44 -15.89
C ARG A 190 -13.86 -15.36 -17.06
N PRO A 191 -14.41 -16.56 -16.81
CA PRO A 191 -14.82 -17.47 -17.88
C PRO A 191 -15.78 -16.79 -18.87
N GLY A 192 -15.38 -16.73 -20.15
CA GLY A 192 -16.17 -16.09 -21.20
C GLY A 192 -16.05 -14.56 -21.30
N GLU A 193 -15.23 -13.93 -20.47
CA GLU A 193 -15.03 -12.47 -20.40
C GLU A 193 -13.62 -12.04 -20.84
N ALA A 194 -12.88 -12.91 -21.53
CA ALA A 194 -11.56 -12.58 -22.06
C ALA A 194 -11.63 -11.37 -23.00
N GLY A 195 -10.74 -10.40 -22.79
CA GLY A 195 -10.69 -9.16 -23.60
C GLY A 195 -11.85 -8.19 -23.33
N THR A 196 -12.60 -8.35 -22.24
CA THR A 196 -13.69 -7.45 -21.88
C THR A 196 -13.30 -6.48 -20.76
N VAL A 197 -13.92 -5.30 -20.77
CA VAL A 197 -13.76 -4.27 -19.75
C VAL A 197 -15.12 -3.78 -19.26
N ILE A 198 -15.17 -3.29 -18.02
CA ILE A 198 -16.38 -2.76 -17.39
C ILE A 198 -16.26 -1.25 -17.25
N PRO A 199 -17.05 -0.43 -17.98
CA PRO A 199 -17.00 1.02 -17.87
C PRO A 199 -17.38 1.52 -16.48
N SER A 200 -16.75 2.61 -16.05
CA SER A 200 -16.99 3.26 -14.75
C SER A 200 -17.35 4.73 -14.92
N GLN A 201 -18.56 5.12 -14.52
CA GLN A 201 -18.94 6.54 -14.51
C GLN A 201 -18.18 7.28 -13.42
N PHE A 202 -17.85 6.61 -12.31
CA PHE A 202 -16.98 7.11 -11.27
C PHE A 202 -15.64 7.63 -11.80
N LEU A 203 -14.94 6.82 -12.60
CA LEU A 203 -13.64 7.19 -13.15
C LEU A 203 -13.76 8.33 -14.16
N VAL A 204 -14.84 8.38 -14.94
CA VAL A 204 -15.15 9.50 -15.84
C VAL A 204 -15.32 10.80 -15.06
N ASP A 205 -16.11 10.79 -13.98
CA ASP A 205 -16.39 12.00 -13.20
C ASP A 205 -15.18 12.47 -12.37
N ALA A 206 -14.24 11.57 -12.08
CA ALA A 206 -13.01 11.90 -11.33
C ALA A 206 -11.92 12.56 -12.21
N VAL A 207 -12.10 12.59 -13.54
CA VAL A 207 -11.22 13.32 -14.46
C VAL A 207 -11.09 14.79 -14.02
N PRO A 208 -9.88 15.40 -14.03
CA PRO A 208 -8.63 14.88 -14.60
C PRO A 208 -7.70 14.11 -13.64
N VAL A 209 -8.16 13.82 -12.43
CA VAL A 209 -7.35 13.30 -11.31
C VAL A 209 -7.82 11.91 -10.90
N ASN A 210 -7.73 10.96 -11.84
CA ASN A 210 -8.27 9.62 -11.66
C ASN A 210 -7.24 8.50 -11.83
N LEU A 211 -5.96 8.83 -11.87
CA LEU A 211 -4.86 7.87 -11.93
C LEU A 211 -4.53 7.32 -10.53
N PHE A 212 -4.20 6.02 -10.45
CA PHE A 212 -4.02 5.29 -9.19
C PHE A 212 -5.15 5.53 -8.15
N PRO A 213 -6.42 5.31 -8.51
CA PRO A 213 -7.54 5.52 -7.58
C PRO A 213 -7.36 4.68 -6.31
N ARG A 214 -7.41 5.30 -5.14
CA ARG A 214 -7.15 4.59 -3.88
C ARG A 214 -8.33 3.68 -3.59
N SER A 215 -8.10 2.38 -3.56
CA SER A 215 -9.15 1.36 -3.59
C SER A 215 -8.95 0.27 -2.55
N PHE A 216 -10.03 -0.13 -1.88
CA PHE A 216 -10.00 -1.17 -0.85
C PHE A 216 -11.23 -2.07 -0.91
N VAL A 217 -11.04 -3.39 -0.84
CA VAL A 217 -12.14 -4.34 -0.60
C VAL A 217 -12.70 -4.10 0.81
N LEU A 218 -14.01 -4.04 0.93
CA LEU A 218 -14.72 -3.86 2.19
C LEU A 218 -15.17 -5.21 2.76
N PRO A 219 -15.40 -5.29 4.08
CA PRO A 219 -16.05 -6.43 4.73
C PRO A 219 -17.35 -6.89 4.06
N SER A 220 -18.11 -5.99 3.41
CA SER A 220 -19.30 -6.32 2.63
C SER A 220 -19.03 -7.09 1.34
N GLY A 221 -17.76 -7.20 0.91
CA GLY A 221 -17.35 -7.71 -0.40
C GLY A 221 -17.37 -6.67 -1.52
N LYS A 222 -17.91 -5.47 -1.25
CA LYS A 222 -17.88 -4.33 -2.16
C LYS A 222 -16.52 -3.63 -2.11
N ILE A 223 -16.32 -2.65 -2.99
CA ILE A 223 -15.04 -1.95 -3.13
C ILE A 223 -15.25 -0.47 -2.84
N PHE A 224 -14.53 0.08 -1.85
CA PHE A 224 -14.40 1.52 -1.69
C PHE A 224 -13.38 2.05 -2.71
N MET A 225 -13.69 3.17 -3.35
CA MET A 225 -12.74 3.91 -4.19
C MET A 225 -12.80 5.42 -3.91
N ILE A 226 -11.65 6.07 -3.94
CA ILE A 226 -11.52 7.53 -3.94
C ILE A 226 -10.51 7.98 -5.00
N ALA A 227 -10.92 8.96 -5.78
CA ALA A 227 -10.15 9.59 -6.83
C ALA A 227 -10.59 11.04 -6.94
N ASN A 228 -9.71 11.94 -7.38
CA ASN A 228 -9.93 13.38 -7.25
C ASN A 228 -10.33 13.72 -5.80
N ASN A 229 -11.45 14.42 -5.60
CA ASN A 229 -12.10 14.67 -4.32
C ASN A 229 -13.39 13.85 -4.11
N ILE A 230 -13.72 12.91 -5.00
CA ILE A 230 -14.99 12.14 -4.94
C ILE A 230 -14.74 10.69 -4.55
N SER A 231 -15.70 10.07 -3.87
CA SER A 231 -15.59 8.66 -3.44
C SER A 231 -16.85 7.85 -3.71
N MET A 232 -16.71 6.53 -3.76
CA MET A 232 -17.81 5.61 -3.96
C MET A 232 -17.63 4.27 -3.24
N ILE A 233 -18.73 3.53 -3.15
CA ILE A 233 -18.77 2.08 -2.95
C ILE A 233 -19.25 1.44 -4.25
N TYR A 234 -18.46 0.53 -4.81
CA TYR A 234 -18.76 -0.26 -5.99
C TYR A 234 -19.16 -1.68 -5.61
N ASP A 235 -20.36 -2.09 -6.03
CA ASP A 235 -20.80 -3.47 -5.97
C ASP A 235 -20.36 -4.20 -7.25
N ILE A 236 -19.40 -5.10 -7.10
CA ILE A 236 -18.80 -5.88 -8.18
C ILE A 236 -19.73 -6.96 -8.74
N GLU A 237 -20.70 -7.43 -7.96
CA GLU A 237 -21.64 -8.47 -8.36
C GLU A 237 -22.80 -7.89 -9.17
N THR A 238 -23.29 -6.70 -8.77
CA THR A 238 -24.40 -6.02 -9.45
C THR A 238 -23.96 -4.94 -10.42
N ASN A 239 -22.64 -4.70 -10.55
CA ASN A 239 -22.06 -3.63 -11.34
C ASN A 239 -22.71 -2.27 -11.00
N THR A 240 -22.73 -1.90 -9.72
CA THR A 240 -23.43 -0.70 -9.24
C THR A 240 -22.48 0.22 -8.50
N GLU A 241 -22.39 1.46 -8.95
CA GLU A 241 -21.62 2.53 -8.31
C GLU A 241 -22.51 3.36 -7.39
N THR A 242 -22.15 3.46 -6.10
CA THR A 242 -22.87 4.27 -5.11
C THR A 242 -21.97 5.39 -4.61
N ARG A 243 -22.34 6.64 -4.91
CA ARG A 243 -21.59 7.82 -4.45
C ARG A 243 -21.63 7.96 -2.93
N LEU A 244 -20.48 8.38 -2.39
CA LEU A 244 -20.32 8.80 -1.01
C LEU A 244 -20.16 10.33 -0.97
N PRO A 245 -20.26 10.97 0.23
CA PRO A 245 -19.90 12.38 0.36
C PRO A 245 -18.49 12.67 -0.16
N ASP A 246 -18.33 13.80 -0.83
CA ASP A 246 -17.03 14.26 -1.32
C ASP A 246 -16.06 14.52 -0.17
N LEU A 247 -14.77 14.36 -0.44
CA LEU A 247 -13.71 14.70 0.48
C LEU A 247 -13.78 16.21 0.79
N PRO A 248 -13.82 16.62 2.07
CA PRO A 248 -14.02 18.02 2.44
C PRO A 248 -12.91 18.95 1.94
N ASN A 249 -13.24 20.24 1.87
CA ASN A 249 -12.30 21.34 1.58
C ASN A 249 -11.63 21.29 0.19
N GLY A 250 -12.20 20.56 -0.77
CA GLY A 250 -11.67 20.48 -2.12
C GLY A 250 -10.32 19.75 -2.21
N VAL A 251 -9.97 18.96 -1.19
CA VAL A 251 -8.74 18.17 -1.18
C VAL A 251 -8.84 17.03 -2.19
N ARG A 252 -7.74 16.79 -2.90
CA ARG A 252 -7.59 15.75 -3.92
C ARG A 252 -6.42 14.85 -3.58
N VAL A 253 -6.59 13.55 -3.78
CA VAL A 253 -5.61 12.55 -3.31
C VAL A 253 -5.09 11.56 -4.34
N ALA A 254 -5.74 11.44 -5.49
CA ALA A 254 -5.21 10.66 -6.61
C ALA A 254 -4.13 11.45 -7.37
N ASN A 255 -3.36 10.75 -8.22
CA ASN A 255 -2.32 11.37 -9.03
C ASN A 255 -2.94 12.40 -10.00
N PRO A 256 -2.38 13.61 -10.14
CA PRO A 256 -1.04 14.05 -9.70
C PRO A 256 -0.96 14.74 -8.32
N PHE A 257 -2.05 14.75 -7.57
CA PHE A 257 -2.10 15.39 -6.24
C PHE A 257 -1.69 14.46 -5.11
N ASP A 258 -1.55 13.15 -5.34
CA ASP A 258 -0.83 12.17 -4.51
C ASP A 258 -0.92 12.41 -2.98
N GLY A 259 -2.15 12.49 -2.50
CA GLY A 259 -2.47 12.15 -1.12
C GLY A 259 -2.46 10.63 -0.95
N THR A 260 -2.52 10.20 0.31
CA THR A 260 -2.56 8.77 0.62
C THR A 260 -3.92 8.39 1.19
N ALA A 261 -4.26 7.10 1.09
CA ALA A 261 -5.42 6.55 1.77
C ALA A 261 -5.09 5.17 2.32
N GLN A 262 -5.76 4.81 3.43
CA GLN A 262 -5.54 3.55 4.13
C GLN A 262 -6.85 3.02 4.70
N LEU A 263 -7.15 1.74 4.43
CA LEU A 263 -8.15 1.02 5.22
C LEU A 263 -7.57 0.76 6.61
N LEU A 264 -8.19 1.32 7.64
CA LEU A 264 -7.78 1.15 9.03
C LEU A 264 -8.07 -0.28 9.51
N PRO A 265 -7.41 -0.73 10.61
CA PRO A 265 -7.52 -2.10 11.11
C PRO A 265 -8.96 -2.61 11.27
N LEU A 266 -9.23 -3.79 10.72
CA LEU A 266 -10.49 -4.49 10.91
C LEU A 266 -10.42 -5.36 12.17
N SER A 267 -11.39 -5.21 13.06
CA SER A 267 -11.40 -5.92 14.35
C SER A 267 -12.71 -6.70 14.56
N PRO A 268 -12.67 -7.94 15.09
CA PRO A 268 -13.87 -8.64 15.51
C PRO A 268 -14.62 -7.88 16.62
N PRO A 269 -15.92 -8.14 16.79
CA PRO A 269 -16.75 -9.05 15.98
C PRO A 269 -17.36 -8.38 14.74
N LEU A 270 -17.31 -7.05 14.64
CA LEU A 270 -18.06 -6.28 13.63
C LEU A 270 -17.25 -5.96 12.37
N TYR A 271 -15.92 -5.93 12.47
CA TYR A 271 -15.00 -5.57 11.39
C TYR A 271 -15.40 -4.25 10.71
N GLU A 272 -15.74 -3.22 11.47
CA GLU A 272 -16.22 -1.95 10.90
C GLU A 272 -15.14 -1.28 10.03
N PRO A 273 -15.40 -1.08 8.73
CA PRO A 273 -14.42 -0.47 7.84
C PRO A 273 -14.36 1.04 8.04
N THR A 274 -13.16 1.56 8.31
CA THR A 274 -12.89 3.01 8.32
C THR A 274 -11.74 3.30 7.37
N VAL A 275 -11.91 4.26 6.47
CA VAL A 275 -10.85 4.71 5.57
C VAL A 275 -10.29 6.03 6.07
N LEU A 276 -8.97 6.12 6.17
CA LEU A 276 -8.21 7.34 6.42
C LEU A 276 -7.67 7.87 5.09
N VAL A 277 -7.73 9.19 4.88
CA VAL A 277 -7.23 9.89 3.69
C VAL A 277 -6.43 11.10 4.15
N CYS A 278 -5.15 11.20 3.79
CA CYS A 278 -4.24 12.22 4.31
C CYS A 278 -3.47 12.96 3.20
N GLY A 279 -3.29 14.27 3.42
CA GLY A 279 -2.52 15.17 2.58
C GLY A 279 -3.11 15.41 1.21
N GLY A 280 -2.24 15.49 0.22
CA GLY A 280 -2.57 15.82 -1.17
C GLY A 280 -2.58 17.32 -1.42
N SER A 281 -3.45 17.81 -2.30
CA SER A 281 -3.58 19.24 -2.61
C SER A 281 -5.04 19.68 -2.74
N ALA A 282 -5.29 20.97 -2.48
CA ALA A 282 -6.56 21.63 -2.74
C ALA A 282 -6.51 22.56 -3.97
N THR A 283 -5.42 22.54 -4.74
CA THR A 283 -5.28 23.29 -6.00
C THR A 283 -6.44 22.97 -6.95
N ASP A 284 -6.96 24.01 -7.60
CA ASP A 284 -7.97 23.90 -8.66
C ASP A 284 -7.41 23.10 -9.85
N ASP A 285 -8.02 21.94 -10.13
CA ASP A 285 -7.61 21.00 -11.17
C ASP A 285 -8.08 21.40 -12.58
N SER A 286 -8.75 22.55 -12.72
CA SER A 286 -9.00 23.19 -14.02
C SER A 286 -7.83 24.07 -14.49
N LEU A 287 -6.89 24.39 -13.62
CA LEU A 287 -5.74 25.22 -13.95
C LEU A 287 -4.71 24.43 -14.78
N PRO A 288 -4.19 24.98 -15.89
CA PRO A 288 -3.17 24.30 -16.67
C PRO A 288 -1.83 24.26 -15.93
N THR A 289 -0.96 23.30 -16.31
CA THR A 289 0.36 23.15 -15.67
C THR A 289 1.26 24.38 -15.80
N THR A 290 0.97 25.25 -16.77
CA THR A 290 1.69 26.50 -17.03
C THR A 290 1.45 27.60 -16.00
N VAL A 291 0.49 27.44 -15.10
CA VAL A 291 0.18 28.45 -14.05
C VAL A 291 0.28 27.92 -12.63
N ILE A 292 0.27 26.59 -12.44
CA ILE A 292 0.57 25.96 -11.14
C ILE A 292 2.09 25.83 -10.97
N SER A 293 2.56 25.76 -9.73
CA SER A 293 3.98 25.79 -9.38
C SER A 293 4.41 24.65 -8.45
N ASN A 294 5.68 24.26 -8.53
CA ASN A 294 6.29 23.37 -7.54
C ASN A 294 6.36 23.95 -6.11
N ASN A 295 5.99 25.22 -5.93
CA ASN A 295 5.84 25.88 -4.63
C ASN A 295 4.39 26.01 -4.15
N ASP A 296 3.40 25.51 -4.90
CA ASP A 296 2.02 25.53 -4.45
C ASP A 296 1.85 24.66 -3.20
N PRO A 297 1.14 25.12 -2.16
CA PRO A 297 1.09 24.40 -0.89
C PRO A 297 0.31 23.10 -1.01
N ALA A 298 0.86 22.03 -0.41
CA ALA A 298 0.09 20.83 -0.11
C ALA A 298 -0.92 21.09 1.02
N THR A 299 -1.74 20.09 1.35
CA THR A 299 -2.67 20.17 2.50
C THR A 299 -2.12 19.46 3.73
N ASP A 300 -2.56 19.91 4.91
CA ASP A 300 -2.37 19.24 6.20
C ASP A 300 -3.60 18.40 6.59
N GLN A 301 -4.58 18.22 5.72
CA GLN A 301 -5.82 17.54 6.04
C GLN A 301 -5.61 16.03 6.15
N CYS A 302 -6.11 15.44 7.24
CA CYS A 302 -6.36 14.01 7.36
C CYS A 302 -7.84 13.80 7.66
N SER A 303 -8.56 13.16 6.75
CA SER A 303 -9.99 12.88 6.89
C SER A 303 -10.21 11.39 7.05
N ARG A 304 -11.20 10.99 7.84
CA ARG A 304 -11.63 9.59 7.89
C ARG A 304 -13.13 9.45 7.74
N ILE A 305 -13.57 8.32 7.21
CA ILE A 305 -14.98 7.96 7.11
C ILE A 305 -15.17 6.49 7.48
N THR A 306 -16.17 6.23 8.33
CA THR A 306 -16.58 4.86 8.67
C THR A 306 -17.69 4.44 7.71
N LEU A 307 -17.51 3.32 7.00
CA LEU A 307 -18.38 2.89 5.90
C LEU A 307 -19.51 1.97 6.37
N THR A 308 -20.16 2.35 7.48
CA THR A 308 -21.46 1.84 7.91
C THR A 308 -22.54 2.84 7.52
N ALA A 309 -23.82 2.44 7.53
CA ALA A 309 -24.91 3.38 7.24
C ALA A 309 -24.88 4.64 8.14
N ALA A 310 -24.61 4.47 9.44
CA ALA A 310 -24.49 5.59 10.37
C ALA A 310 -23.23 6.43 10.15
N GLY A 311 -22.10 5.78 9.83
CA GLY A 311 -20.84 6.47 9.55
C GLY A 311 -20.89 7.30 8.27
N VAL A 312 -21.47 6.77 7.19
CA VAL A 312 -21.69 7.51 5.94
C VAL A 312 -22.65 8.69 6.15
N ALA A 313 -23.72 8.50 6.93
CA ALA A 313 -24.63 9.59 7.28
C ALA A 313 -23.95 10.69 8.12
N LYS A 314 -22.96 10.35 8.94
CA LYS A 314 -22.12 11.31 9.67
C LYS A 314 -21.15 12.06 8.74
N GLY A 315 -20.70 11.41 7.68
CA GLY A 315 -19.75 11.95 6.71
C GLY A 315 -18.29 11.91 7.21
N TRP A 316 -17.42 12.62 6.48
CA TRP A 316 -15.99 12.69 6.77
C TRP A 316 -15.70 13.46 8.07
N GLU A 317 -14.88 12.87 8.93
CA GLU A 317 -14.29 13.51 10.10
C GLU A 317 -12.92 14.06 9.74
N VAL A 318 -12.71 15.37 9.89
CA VAL A 318 -11.47 16.06 9.51
C VAL A 318 -10.60 16.35 10.73
N GLU A 319 -9.34 15.95 10.64
CA GLU A 319 -8.24 16.31 11.55
C GLU A 319 -7.10 16.96 10.74
N ARG A 320 -6.12 17.55 11.44
CA ARG A 320 -5.00 18.27 10.82
C ARG A 320 -3.68 17.63 11.24
N MET A 321 -2.85 17.32 10.25
CA MET A 321 -1.45 16.97 10.44
C MET A 321 -0.66 18.18 10.97
N PRO A 322 0.44 17.98 11.71
CA PRO A 322 1.31 19.07 12.16
C PRO A 322 1.98 19.87 11.02
N GLU A 323 2.02 19.31 9.81
CA GLU A 323 2.54 19.97 8.62
C GLU A 323 1.82 19.47 7.36
N VAL A 324 1.81 20.33 6.34
CA VAL A 324 1.28 19.99 5.02
C VAL A 324 2.12 18.93 4.33
N ARG A 325 1.50 18.05 3.53
CA ARG A 325 2.23 16.98 2.84
C ARG A 325 1.53 16.43 1.60
N ILE A 326 2.32 16.21 0.56
CA ILE A 326 2.01 15.47 -0.67
C ILE A 326 3.09 14.40 -0.90
N LEU A 327 2.84 13.38 -1.74
CA LEU A 327 3.80 12.32 -2.08
C LEU A 327 4.18 11.45 -0.87
N MET A 328 3.26 11.29 0.08
CA MET A 328 3.52 10.56 1.33
C MET A 328 3.11 9.09 1.24
N GLU A 329 3.78 8.27 2.01
CA GLU A 329 3.46 6.86 2.22
C GLU A 329 2.64 6.70 3.51
N SER A 330 1.70 5.76 3.53
CA SER A 330 0.88 5.37 4.69
C SER A 330 1.11 3.92 5.07
N VAL A 331 2.10 3.65 5.92
CA VAL A 331 2.48 2.29 6.29
C VAL A 331 1.68 1.83 7.52
N LEU A 332 0.84 0.80 7.37
CA LEU A 332 0.22 0.11 8.51
C LEU A 332 1.29 -0.60 9.35
N LEU A 333 1.23 -0.42 10.67
CA LEU A 333 2.09 -1.09 11.64
C LEU A 333 1.38 -2.27 12.29
N PRO A 334 2.10 -3.27 12.83
CA PRO A 334 1.50 -4.39 13.56
C PRO A 334 0.62 -3.98 14.74
N THR A 335 0.88 -2.82 15.34
CA THR A 335 0.07 -2.25 16.45
C THR A 335 -1.30 -1.73 16.01
N GLY A 336 -1.54 -1.61 14.69
CA GLY A 336 -2.73 -0.97 14.14
C GLY A 336 -2.62 0.53 13.91
N ASP A 337 -1.49 1.15 14.28
CA ASP A 337 -1.22 2.55 13.94
C ASP A 337 -0.74 2.69 12.49
N VAL A 338 -0.81 3.90 11.94
CA VAL A 338 -0.34 4.22 10.58
C VAL A 338 0.84 5.17 10.65
N LEU A 339 1.99 4.79 10.10
CA LEU A 339 3.11 5.69 9.89
C LEU A 339 2.89 6.45 8.58
N LEU A 340 2.84 7.79 8.67
CA LEU A 340 2.83 8.69 7.52
C LEU A 340 4.25 9.24 7.33
N ILE A 341 4.90 8.93 6.20
CA ILE A 341 6.33 9.23 5.96
C ILE A 341 6.58 9.64 4.50
N ASN A 342 7.77 10.16 4.21
CA ASN A 342 8.18 10.67 2.89
C ASN A 342 7.36 11.88 2.40
N GLY A 343 7.75 12.41 1.26
CA GLY A 343 7.00 13.42 0.54
C GLY A 343 7.52 14.84 0.70
N ALA A 344 6.70 15.78 0.25
CA ALA A 344 7.03 17.18 0.06
C ALA A 344 5.95 18.08 0.67
N LYS A 345 6.31 19.32 0.99
CA LYS A 345 5.37 20.32 1.52
C LYS A 345 4.68 21.13 0.42
N THR A 346 5.24 21.13 -0.78
CA THR A 346 4.72 21.91 -1.92
C THR A 346 4.87 21.17 -3.25
N GLY A 347 4.01 21.54 -4.21
CA GLY A 347 4.03 21.09 -5.59
C GLY A 347 3.21 19.83 -5.82
N TYR A 348 3.66 19.02 -6.79
CA TYR A 348 2.87 17.93 -7.38
C TYR A 348 3.75 16.74 -7.74
N SER A 349 3.11 15.63 -8.08
CA SER A 349 3.77 14.47 -8.65
C SER A 349 4.19 14.69 -10.11
N GLY A 350 4.94 13.75 -10.66
CA GLY A 350 5.36 13.79 -12.07
C GLY A 350 6.71 14.47 -12.31
N TYR A 351 7.15 14.38 -13.56
CA TYR A 351 8.36 15.02 -14.06
C TYR A 351 8.15 16.49 -14.42
N PRO A 352 9.22 17.31 -14.53
CA PRO A 352 9.14 18.76 -14.72
C PRO A 352 8.16 19.23 -15.80
N SER A 353 7.02 19.74 -15.35
CA SER A 353 5.94 20.22 -16.21
C SER A 353 5.18 21.44 -15.64
N VAL A 354 5.51 21.86 -14.41
CA VAL A 354 4.90 23.01 -13.72
C VAL A 354 5.88 24.19 -13.57
N VAL A 355 5.38 25.38 -13.22
CA VAL A 355 6.21 26.58 -13.03
C VAL A 355 7.27 26.36 -11.94
N GLY A 356 8.54 26.64 -12.27
CA GLY A 356 9.69 26.48 -11.37
C GLY A 356 10.31 25.09 -11.34
N SER A 357 9.67 24.09 -11.96
CA SER A 357 10.16 22.71 -11.97
C SER A 357 11.43 22.51 -12.80
N ASN A 358 11.64 23.29 -13.85
CA ASN A 358 12.83 23.24 -14.70
C ASN A 358 14.13 23.63 -13.97
N VAL A 359 14.05 24.42 -12.90
CA VAL A 359 15.22 24.81 -12.09
C VAL A 359 15.59 23.70 -11.11
N THR A 360 14.60 23.02 -10.56
CA THR A 360 14.79 21.97 -9.53
C THR A 360 14.87 20.57 -10.12
N MET A 361 14.46 20.42 -11.38
CA MET A 361 14.12 19.16 -12.05
C MET A 361 13.07 18.34 -11.28
N SER A 362 12.12 19.01 -10.60
CA SER A 362 11.06 18.36 -9.83
C SER A 362 9.77 19.19 -9.84
N ASN A 363 8.61 18.53 -9.96
CA ASN A 363 7.29 19.15 -9.79
C ASN A 363 6.95 19.47 -8.33
N ALA A 364 7.74 18.98 -7.38
CA ALA A 364 7.60 19.25 -5.95
C ALA A 364 8.87 19.87 -5.35
N ALA A 365 8.69 20.63 -4.28
CA ALA A 365 9.76 21.27 -3.53
C ALA A 365 9.52 21.14 -2.02
N ASN A 366 10.47 21.63 -1.22
CA ASN A 366 10.39 21.64 0.25
C ASN A 366 10.14 20.24 0.85
N PRO A 367 11.14 19.33 0.80
CA PRO A 367 10.99 17.96 1.31
C PRO A 367 10.54 17.90 2.77
N ALA A 368 9.73 16.90 3.10
CA ALA A 368 9.23 16.66 4.45
C ALA A 368 10.07 15.56 5.13
N PHE A 369 11.08 15.97 5.91
CA PHE A 369 12.12 15.07 6.44
C PHE A 369 11.71 14.22 7.66
N ARG A 370 10.65 14.60 8.38
CA ARG A 370 10.19 13.90 9.59
C ARG A 370 8.87 13.20 9.30
N GLY A 371 8.70 11.94 9.66
CA GLY A 371 7.39 11.28 9.57
C GLY A 371 6.45 11.71 10.69
N MET A 372 5.26 11.13 10.72
CA MET A 372 4.28 11.25 11.80
C MET A 372 3.52 9.92 11.98
N LEU A 373 3.03 9.67 13.18
CA LEU A 373 2.21 8.51 13.50
C LEU A 373 0.75 8.94 13.64
N TYR A 374 -0.16 8.21 12.99
CA TYR A 374 -1.59 8.27 13.22
C TYR A 374 -2.00 7.11 14.14
N ARG A 375 -2.35 7.42 15.38
CA ARG A 375 -2.79 6.50 16.43
C ARG A 375 -4.28 6.21 16.28
N THR A 376 -4.62 5.04 15.75
CA THR A 376 -5.99 4.75 15.26
C THR A 376 -7.04 4.68 16.37
N THR A 377 -6.63 4.27 17.57
CA THR A 377 -7.49 4.10 18.75
C THR A 377 -7.64 5.37 19.59
N PHE A 378 -6.83 6.41 19.32
CA PHE A 378 -6.83 7.63 20.13
C PHE A 378 -8.07 8.50 19.84
N PRO A 379 -8.49 9.36 20.79
CA PRO A 379 -9.55 10.33 20.55
C PRO A 379 -9.18 11.33 19.43
N ALA A 380 -10.19 11.89 18.78
CA ALA A 380 -9.99 12.95 17.79
C ALA A 380 -9.22 14.14 18.39
N GLY A 381 -8.29 14.70 17.63
CA GLY A 381 -7.37 15.75 18.06
C GLY A 381 -6.10 15.25 18.75
N GLN A 382 -5.98 13.94 19.01
CA GLN A 382 -4.80 13.32 19.64
C GLN A 382 -4.21 12.18 18.79
N ARG A 383 -4.75 11.93 17.59
CA ARG A 383 -4.33 10.81 16.75
C ARG A 383 -2.99 11.05 16.07
N ILE A 384 -2.67 12.27 15.69
CA ILE A 384 -1.49 12.56 14.87
C ILE A 384 -0.37 13.14 15.74
N THR A 385 0.79 12.50 15.74
CA THR A 385 1.96 12.95 16.49
C THR A 385 3.25 12.74 15.71
N GLN A 386 4.24 13.59 15.93
CA GLN A 386 5.62 13.37 15.46
C GLN A 386 6.54 12.89 16.59
N GLU A 387 6.02 12.73 17.81
CA GLU A 387 6.76 12.24 18.97
C GLU A 387 7.43 10.89 18.67
N GLY A 388 8.69 10.73 19.07
CA GLY A 388 9.51 9.54 18.81
C GLY A 388 9.99 9.36 17.37
N ILE A 389 9.49 10.13 16.39
CA ILE A 389 9.89 10.01 14.98
C ILE A 389 11.09 10.94 14.68
N PRO A 390 12.24 10.42 14.23
CA PRO A 390 13.41 11.23 13.86
C PRO A 390 13.24 11.88 12.48
N THR A 391 14.15 12.80 12.16
CA THR A 391 14.28 13.39 10.81
C THR A 391 15.29 12.59 9.98
N SER A 392 14.96 12.29 8.72
CA SER A 392 15.95 11.84 7.73
C SER A 392 16.70 13.05 7.14
N ASN A 393 17.90 12.82 6.61
CA ASN A 393 18.65 13.78 5.81
C ASN A 393 18.54 13.51 4.30
N ILE A 394 17.72 12.54 3.90
CA ILE A 394 17.46 12.19 2.49
C ILE A 394 16.07 12.69 2.11
N ALA A 395 15.99 13.47 1.03
CA ALA A 395 14.71 13.90 0.47
C ALA A 395 14.05 12.72 -0.27
N ARG A 396 12.90 12.27 0.24
CA ARG A 396 12.09 11.19 -0.35
C ARG A 396 10.92 11.85 -1.09
N MET A 397 11.15 12.19 -2.35
CA MET A 397 10.22 12.96 -3.21
C MET A 397 9.38 12.02 -4.09
N TYR A 398 8.95 12.47 -5.27
CA TYR A 398 8.20 11.64 -6.22
C TYR A 398 8.95 10.33 -6.52
N HIS A 399 8.22 9.22 -6.62
CA HIS A 399 8.76 7.85 -6.71
C HIS A 399 9.60 7.39 -5.51
N SER A 400 9.42 7.97 -4.34
CA SER A 400 9.82 7.30 -3.09
C SER A 400 8.79 6.23 -2.71
N SER A 401 9.24 5.24 -1.94
CA SER A 401 8.38 4.18 -1.39
C SER A 401 8.78 3.88 0.04
N ALA A 402 7.83 3.41 0.84
CA ALA A 402 8.09 2.87 2.16
C ALA A 402 7.22 1.65 2.45
N SER A 403 7.76 0.61 3.08
CA SER A 403 6.95 -0.57 3.44
C SER A 403 7.46 -1.25 4.71
N LEU A 404 6.54 -1.87 5.43
CA LEU A 404 6.87 -2.74 6.57
C LEU A 404 7.59 -3.98 6.05
N THR A 405 8.69 -4.36 6.70
CA THR A 405 9.39 -5.62 6.42
C THR A 405 8.93 -6.73 7.36
N ALA A 406 9.25 -7.98 7.05
CA ALA A 406 9.03 -9.10 7.97
C ALA A 406 9.80 -8.94 9.30
N LYS A 407 10.93 -8.24 9.33
CA LYS A 407 11.65 -7.92 10.58
C LYS A 407 10.87 -6.94 11.47
N GLY A 408 9.90 -6.25 10.89
CA GLY A 408 9.03 -5.29 11.55
C GLY A 408 9.62 -3.87 11.62
N ASN A 409 10.74 -3.60 10.95
CA ASN A 409 11.16 -2.23 10.66
C ASN A 409 10.55 -1.76 9.33
N ILE A 410 10.71 -0.48 9.01
CA ILE A 410 10.18 0.12 7.79
C ILE A 410 11.31 0.35 6.82
N MET A 411 11.29 -0.31 5.65
CA MET A 411 12.18 0.05 4.56
C MET A 411 11.70 1.35 3.92
N VAL A 412 12.61 2.30 3.72
CA VAL A 412 12.37 3.61 3.10
C VAL A 412 13.39 3.79 1.97
N ALA A 413 12.90 3.93 0.74
CA ALA A 413 13.74 3.94 -0.45
C ALA A 413 13.22 4.88 -1.53
N GLY A 414 14.00 5.01 -2.61
CA GLY A 414 13.70 5.90 -3.72
C GLY A 414 13.90 7.37 -3.38
N SER A 415 14.10 8.16 -4.42
CA SER A 415 13.05 8.85 -5.15
C SER A 415 13.61 9.12 -6.55
N ASN A 416 12.77 9.46 -7.51
CA ASN A 416 13.20 9.76 -8.87
C ASN A 416 12.42 10.93 -9.44
N THR A 417 12.88 12.15 -9.18
CA THR A 417 12.21 13.35 -9.70
C THR A 417 12.62 13.70 -11.14
N VAL A 418 13.66 13.03 -11.66
CA VAL A 418 14.33 13.38 -12.90
C VAL A 418 13.89 12.49 -14.07
N PRO A 419 13.73 13.06 -15.28
CA PRO A 419 13.30 12.29 -16.44
C PRO A 419 14.36 11.32 -16.97
N ALA A 420 15.61 11.40 -16.51
CA ALA A 420 16.66 10.44 -16.83
C ALA A 420 17.61 10.29 -15.63
N VAL A 421 17.99 9.06 -15.29
CA VAL A 421 18.95 8.75 -14.21
C VAL A 421 20.29 9.42 -14.46
N VAL A 422 20.76 9.40 -15.71
CA VAL A 422 21.95 10.10 -16.16
C VAL A 422 21.53 11.36 -16.90
N GLY A 423 21.62 12.50 -16.23
CA GLY A 423 21.12 13.77 -16.75
C GLY A 423 21.85 15.00 -16.20
N PRO A 424 21.34 16.21 -16.49
CA PRO A 424 21.88 17.44 -15.91
C PRO A 424 21.72 17.44 -14.38
N PRO A 425 22.48 18.29 -13.65
CA PRO A 425 22.32 18.43 -12.21
C PRO A 425 20.88 18.74 -11.81
N ALA A 426 20.37 18.00 -10.82
CA ALA A 426 19.05 18.17 -10.26
C ALA A 426 19.15 18.45 -8.76
N LEU A 427 18.18 19.18 -8.21
CA LEU A 427 18.14 19.44 -6.76
C LEU A 427 17.85 18.15 -5.97
N PHE A 428 17.04 17.27 -6.56
CA PHE A 428 16.67 15.96 -6.02
C PHE A 428 17.02 14.87 -7.04
N PRO A 429 18.31 14.48 -7.15
CA PRO A 429 18.74 13.44 -8.10
C PRO A 429 18.12 12.08 -7.75
N THR A 430 18.18 11.14 -8.68
CA THR A 430 17.76 9.76 -8.44
C THR A 430 18.45 9.19 -7.20
N GLU A 431 17.67 8.64 -6.28
CA GLU A 431 18.13 8.21 -4.97
C GLU A 431 18.01 6.69 -4.80
N PHE A 432 19.17 6.03 -4.83
CA PHE A 432 19.31 4.57 -4.71
C PHE A 432 19.58 4.10 -3.28
N ARG A 433 19.86 5.00 -2.33
CA ARG A 433 20.17 4.61 -0.95
C ARG A 433 18.92 4.13 -0.24
N VAL A 434 19.05 2.99 0.42
CA VAL A 434 18.00 2.41 1.27
C VAL A 434 18.24 2.84 2.71
N GLN A 435 17.17 3.28 3.37
CA GLN A 435 17.13 3.49 4.82
C GLN A 435 16.13 2.52 5.45
N TYR A 436 16.36 2.15 6.70
CA TYR A 436 15.37 1.53 7.55
C TYR A 436 15.02 2.48 8.68
N LEU A 437 13.72 2.68 8.92
CA LEU A 437 13.24 3.30 10.15
C LEU A 437 12.94 2.18 11.15
N ASN A 438 13.81 2.07 12.15
CA ASN A 438 13.75 1.03 13.17
C ASN A 438 13.07 1.57 14.44
N PRO A 439 12.11 0.85 15.03
CA PRO A 439 11.68 1.14 16.39
C PRO A 439 12.81 0.80 17.38
N ASP A 440 12.81 1.46 18.52
CA ASP A 440 13.83 1.37 19.56
C ASP A 440 14.13 -0.05 20.03
N PHE A 441 13.13 -0.92 20.12
CA PHE A 441 13.33 -2.31 20.54
C PHE A 441 14.08 -3.14 19.50
N ILE A 442 14.04 -2.76 18.21
CA ILE A 442 14.89 -3.35 17.17
C ILE A 442 16.30 -2.76 17.26
N THR A 443 16.42 -1.43 17.34
CA THR A 443 17.72 -0.74 17.39
C THR A 443 18.55 -1.14 18.62
N ASN A 444 17.90 -1.27 19.78
CA ASN A 444 18.55 -1.61 21.05
C ASN A 444 18.65 -3.11 21.28
N ASN A 445 18.22 -3.95 20.33
CA ASN A 445 18.13 -5.40 20.47
C ASN A 445 17.41 -5.82 21.79
N SER A 446 16.32 -5.12 22.11
CA SER A 446 15.54 -5.37 23.32
C SER A 446 14.68 -6.62 23.15
N PRO A 447 14.39 -7.38 24.23
CA PRO A 447 13.50 -8.54 24.14
C PRO A 447 12.13 -8.16 23.55
N ARG A 448 11.74 -8.87 22.49
CA ARG A 448 10.43 -8.76 21.83
C ARG A 448 9.77 -10.14 21.72
N PRO A 449 8.44 -10.22 21.52
CA PRO A 449 7.78 -11.50 21.28
C PRO A 449 8.40 -12.23 20.09
N THR A 450 8.39 -13.55 20.10
CA THR A 450 8.84 -14.37 18.96
C THR A 450 7.81 -15.43 18.63
N ILE A 451 7.61 -15.67 17.33
CA ILE A 451 6.81 -16.78 16.82
C ILE A 451 7.81 -17.87 16.39
N GLN A 452 7.87 -18.95 17.17
CA GLN A 452 8.82 -20.05 16.97
C GLN A 452 8.34 -21.03 15.91
N SER A 453 7.03 -21.25 15.82
CA SER A 453 6.41 -22.03 14.77
C SER A 453 4.99 -21.58 14.50
N SER A 454 4.58 -21.70 13.24
CA SER A 454 3.24 -21.40 12.76
C SER A 454 2.86 -22.36 11.63
N PRO A 455 1.56 -22.59 11.38
CA PRO A 455 1.12 -23.26 10.16
C PRO A 455 1.50 -22.42 8.93
N THR A 456 1.86 -23.08 7.84
CA THR A 456 2.10 -22.41 6.55
C THR A 456 0.81 -22.00 5.85
N GLN A 457 -0.33 -22.59 6.26
CA GLN A 457 -1.64 -22.35 5.69
C GLN A 457 -2.72 -22.40 6.77
N ILE A 458 -3.69 -21.50 6.70
CA ILE A 458 -4.85 -21.46 7.59
C ILE A 458 -6.11 -21.19 6.76
N LEU A 459 -7.10 -22.09 6.85
CA LEU A 459 -8.39 -21.92 6.21
C LEU A 459 -9.27 -20.92 6.97
N PHE A 460 -10.20 -20.27 6.26
CA PHE A 460 -11.13 -19.33 6.88
C PHE A 460 -11.98 -19.97 7.99
N ASN A 461 -12.25 -19.17 9.03
CA ASN A 461 -13.03 -19.57 10.20
C ASN A 461 -12.49 -20.83 10.93
N GLN A 462 -11.21 -21.18 10.73
CA GLN A 462 -10.55 -22.26 11.46
C GLN A 462 -9.64 -21.70 12.54
N LYS A 463 -9.43 -22.52 13.58
CA LYS A 463 -8.44 -22.25 14.60
C LYS A 463 -7.07 -22.76 14.17
N ALA A 464 -6.04 -22.05 14.58
CA ALA A 464 -4.64 -22.42 14.37
C ALA A 464 -3.85 -22.20 15.65
N THR A 465 -2.80 -23.00 15.84
CA THR A 465 -1.95 -22.93 17.03
C THR A 465 -0.53 -22.56 16.64
N LEU A 466 0.00 -21.51 17.26
CA LEU A 466 1.36 -21.04 17.12
C LEU A 466 2.13 -21.31 18.42
N LYS A 467 3.43 -21.59 18.29
CA LYS A 467 4.35 -21.59 19.44
C LYS A 467 5.03 -20.25 19.52
N VAL A 468 4.94 -19.61 20.68
CA VAL A 468 5.44 -18.25 20.88
C VAL A 468 6.23 -18.14 22.16
N THR A 469 7.17 -17.19 22.20
CA THR A 469 7.76 -16.70 23.45
C THR A 469 7.39 -15.24 23.61
N VAL A 470 6.88 -14.86 24.77
CA VAL A 470 6.68 -13.46 25.15
C VAL A 470 7.63 -13.15 26.31
N PRO A 471 8.54 -12.17 26.16
CA PRO A 471 9.42 -11.75 27.25
C PRO A 471 8.64 -11.39 28.51
N PRO A 472 9.07 -11.83 29.71
CA PRO A 472 8.38 -11.52 30.97
C PRO A 472 8.29 -10.02 31.31
N SER A 473 9.11 -9.19 30.66
CA SER A 473 9.11 -7.73 30.81
C SER A 473 7.94 -7.04 30.11
N LEU A 474 7.22 -7.73 29.22
CA LEU A 474 6.10 -7.17 28.46
C LEU A 474 4.77 -7.54 29.11
N ALA A 475 3.85 -6.58 29.19
CA ALA A 475 2.52 -6.81 29.72
C ALA A 475 1.69 -7.71 28.79
N LEU A 476 1.21 -8.84 29.31
CA LEU A 476 0.34 -9.78 28.58
C LEU A 476 -1.13 -9.35 28.49
N GLY A 477 -1.53 -8.33 29.27
CA GLY A 477 -2.92 -7.86 29.29
C GLY A 477 -3.37 -7.16 28.00
N GLU A 478 -2.42 -6.81 27.12
CA GLU A 478 -2.65 -6.06 25.89
C GLU A 478 -2.03 -6.78 24.68
N THR A 479 -2.18 -8.11 24.61
CA THR A 479 -1.72 -8.84 23.43
C THR A 479 -2.66 -8.63 22.24
N GLN A 480 -2.07 -8.48 21.06
CA GLN A 480 -2.80 -8.45 19.79
C GLN A 480 -2.13 -9.40 18.80
N VAL A 481 -2.92 -10.01 17.93
CA VAL A 481 -2.41 -10.80 16.81
C VAL A 481 -2.87 -10.13 15.53
N SER A 482 -1.91 -9.67 14.75
CA SER A 482 -2.16 -8.90 13.53
C SER A 482 -1.92 -9.79 12.32
N LEU A 483 -2.96 -10.01 11.52
CA LEU A 483 -2.88 -10.63 10.21
C LEU A 483 -2.84 -9.53 9.15
N MET A 484 -1.73 -9.43 8.43
CA MET A 484 -1.46 -8.30 7.55
C MET A 484 -1.19 -8.70 6.11
N ASP A 485 -1.73 -7.91 5.19
CA ASP A 485 -1.20 -7.76 3.83
C ASP A 485 -0.36 -6.48 3.81
N MET A 486 0.91 -6.59 3.41
CA MET A 486 1.81 -5.43 3.31
C MET A 486 1.55 -4.61 2.04
N GLY A 487 0.80 -5.18 1.08
CA GLY A 487 0.34 -4.50 -0.11
C GLY A 487 1.37 -4.39 -1.24
N TYR A 488 0.96 -3.67 -2.27
CA TYR A 488 1.78 -3.25 -3.42
C TYR A 488 1.96 -1.73 -3.32
N VAL A 489 3.19 -1.29 -3.04
CA VAL A 489 3.48 0.11 -2.73
C VAL A 489 4.04 0.82 -3.94
N THR A 490 3.41 1.92 -4.36
CA THR A 490 3.93 2.83 -5.39
C THR A 490 3.19 4.16 -5.38
N HIS A 491 3.80 5.28 -5.79
CA HIS A 491 3.10 6.57 -6.02
C HIS A 491 2.15 7.02 -4.89
N ALA A 492 2.61 6.99 -3.62
CA ALA A 492 1.82 7.30 -2.43
C ALA A 492 0.60 6.38 -2.19
N GLN A 493 0.56 5.23 -2.87
CA GLN A 493 -0.47 4.22 -2.80
C GLN A 493 0.03 2.95 -2.12
N HIS A 494 -0.75 2.47 -1.16
CA HIS A 494 -0.57 1.17 -0.50
C HIS A 494 -1.71 0.23 -0.88
N ALA A 495 -1.80 -0.11 -2.17
CA ALA A 495 -2.87 -0.97 -2.66
C ALA A 495 -2.82 -2.32 -1.92
N ASN A 496 -3.99 -2.87 -1.57
CA ASN A 496 -4.14 -4.13 -0.83
C ASN A 496 -3.65 -4.12 0.62
N SER A 497 -2.97 -3.07 1.09
CA SER A 497 -2.51 -3.00 2.48
C SER A 497 -3.69 -3.13 3.43
N ARG A 498 -3.62 -4.13 4.32
CA ARG A 498 -4.73 -4.53 5.19
C ARG A 498 -4.19 -5.06 6.49
N LEU A 499 -4.87 -4.76 7.59
CA LEU A 499 -4.66 -5.39 8.88
C LEU A 499 -5.99 -5.90 9.43
N VAL A 500 -6.02 -7.17 9.82
CA VAL A 500 -7.13 -7.80 10.54
C VAL A 500 -6.60 -8.28 11.88
N PHE A 501 -7.17 -7.79 12.98
CA PHE A 501 -6.86 -8.34 14.29
C PHE A 501 -7.58 -9.68 14.46
N LEU A 502 -6.86 -10.70 14.92
CA LEU A 502 -7.41 -12.04 15.13
C LEU A 502 -7.83 -12.24 16.59
N GLU A 503 -8.97 -12.92 16.78
CA GLU A 503 -9.31 -13.48 18.08
C GLU A 503 -8.23 -14.49 18.48
N HIS A 504 -7.79 -14.44 19.73
CA HIS A 504 -6.71 -15.29 20.20
C HIS A 504 -6.82 -15.62 21.69
N THR A 505 -6.13 -16.67 22.10
CA THR A 505 -5.91 -17.02 23.50
C THR A 505 -4.46 -17.48 23.67
N LEU A 506 -3.75 -16.87 24.62
CA LEU A 506 -2.37 -17.24 24.96
C LEU A 506 -2.36 -18.02 26.28
N ILE A 507 -1.92 -19.29 26.24
CA ILE A 507 -1.75 -20.15 27.42
C ILE A 507 -0.32 -20.66 27.45
N GLY A 508 0.48 -20.17 28.40
CA GLY A 508 1.91 -20.46 28.46
C GLY A 508 2.61 -19.97 27.19
N ASN A 509 3.19 -20.89 26.42
CA ASN A 509 3.86 -20.62 25.14
C ASN A 509 3.01 -20.97 23.90
N THR A 510 1.71 -21.20 24.09
CA THR A 510 0.80 -21.66 23.04
C THR A 510 -0.22 -20.56 22.75
N LEU A 511 -0.17 -20.03 21.54
CA LEU A 511 -1.09 -19.02 21.04
C LEU A 511 -2.09 -19.69 20.10
N GLU A 512 -3.33 -19.84 20.54
CA GLU A 512 -4.44 -20.25 19.67
C GLU A 512 -5.04 -19.00 19.03
N ILE A 513 -5.21 -19.00 17.71
CA ILE A 513 -5.80 -17.91 16.94
C ILE A 513 -7.00 -18.42 16.14
N THR A 514 -7.95 -17.55 15.84
CA THR A 514 -9.04 -17.83 14.89
C THR A 514 -8.82 -17.02 13.61
N ALA A 515 -8.76 -17.70 12.47
CA ALA A 515 -8.62 -17.06 11.16
C ALA A 515 -9.82 -16.15 10.84
N PRO A 516 -9.69 -15.20 9.90
CA PRO A 516 -10.82 -14.40 9.44
C PRO A 516 -12.03 -15.27 9.08
N PRO A 517 -13.26 -14.82 9.36
CA PRO A 517 -14.44 -15.64 9.17
C PRO A 517 -14.70 -15.97 7.71
N ASN A 518 -14.27 -15.13 6.76
CA ASN A 518 -14.46 -15.33 5.32
C ASN A 518 -13.48 -14.49 4.48
N ASN A 519 -13.54 -14.71 3.16
CA ASN A 519 -12.75 -14.05 2.13
C ASN A 519 -13.07 -12.56 1.90
N PHE A 520 -14.13 -12.01 2.48
CA PHE A 520 -14.43 -10.57 2.41
C PHE A 520 -13.67 -9.77 3.48
N ILE A 521 -13.46 -10.36 4.66
CA ILE A 521 -12.63 -9.76 5.73
C ILE A 521 -11.16 -9.77 5.34
N TYR A 522 -10.69 -10.80 4.65
CA TYR A 522 -9.34 -10.89 4.12
C TYR A 522 -9.38 -11.66 2.78
N PRO A 523 -9.11 -11.02 1.64
CA PRO A 523 -9.02 -11.72 0.36
C PRO A 523 -7.99 -12.87 0.40
N PRO A 524 -8.27 -14.06 -0.15
CA PRO A 524 -7.42 -15.22 -0.02
C PRO A 524 -6.03 -15.00 -0.63
N GLY A 525 -5.01 -15.62 -0.03
CA GLY A 525 -3.63 -15.57 -0.50
C GLY A 525 -2.63 -15.27 0.64
N PRO A 526 -1.41 -14.81 0.31
CA PRO A 526 -0.37 -14.57 1.30
C PRO A 526 -0.75 -13.52 2.34
N ALA A 527 -0.25 -13.71 3.55
CA ALA A 527 -0.42 -12.82 4.70
C ALA A 527 0.79 -12.93 5.65
N TRP A 528 0.88 -11.99 6.58
CA TRP A 528 1.88 -11.92 7.62
C TRP A 528 1.22 -11.93 8.99
N ILE A 529 1.66 -12.80 9.90
CA ILE A 529 1.22 -12.79 11.29
C ILE A 529 2.30 -12.16 12.17
N PHE A 530 1.89 -11.15 12.94
CA PHE A 530 2.68 -10.55 14.01
C PHE A 530 2.00 -10.77 15.36
N LEU A 531 2.79 -11.06 16.39
CA LEU A 531 2.34 -11.03 17.78
C LEU A 531 2.80 -9.72 18.42
N VAL A 532 1.86 -8.94 18.93
CA VAL A 532 2.10 -7.68 19.65
C VAL A 532 1.85 -7.90 21.13
N ALA A 533 2.73 -7.40 21.99
CA ALA A 533 2.56 -7.31 23.43
C ALA A 533 3.17 -5.99 23.92
N ASP A 534 2.40 -5.17 24.64
CA ASP A 534 2.86 -3.89 25.20
C ASP A 534 3.51 -2.96 24.15
N GLY A 535 2.85 -2.85 22.99
CA GLY A 535 3.34 -2.07 21.83
C GLY A 535 4.57 -2.65 21.12
N VAL A 536 5.16 -3.76 21.61
CA VAL A 536 6.29 -4.45 20.98
C VAL A 536 5.78 -5.63 20.18
N TYR A 537 6.16 -5.71 18.91
CA TYR A 537 5.73 -6.77 18.02
C TYR A 537 6.86 -7.74 17.66
N SER A 538 6.53 -8.97 17.31
CA SER A 538 7.48 -9.99 16.84
C SER A 538 8.00 -9.69 15.43
N GLU A 539 8.97 -10.48 14.94
CA GLU A 539 9.10 -10.64 13.49
C GLU A 539 7.83 -11.30 12.93
N GLY A 540 7.50 -10.97 11.69
CA GLY A 540 6.35 -11.48 10.97
C GLY A 540 6.62 -12.85 10.39
N VAL A 541 5.68 -13.77 10.54
CA VAL A 541 5.71 -15.07 9.87
C VAL A 541 4.74 -15.06 8.69
N GLN A 542 5.19 -15.55 7.53
CA GLN A 542 4.36 -15.64 6.35
C GLN A 542 3.41 -16.84 6.44
N VAL A 543 2.16 -16.66 6.04
CA VAL A 543 1.13 -17.70 6.01
C VAL A 543 0.24 -17.53 4.78
N MET A 544 -0.28 -18.63 4.27
CA MET A 544 -1.33 -18.64 3.25
C MET A 544 -2.71 -18.63 3.92
N ILE A 545 -3.55 -17.64 3.62
CA ILE A 545 -4.95 -17.59 4.09
C ILE A 545 -5.88 -18.11 2.99
N GLY A 546 -6.71 -19.09 3.34
CA GLY A 546 -7.46 -19.88 2.38
C GLY A 546 -6.65 -21.07 1.88
N ASP A 547 -7.20 -21.77 0.89
CA ASP A 547 -6.66 -23.04 0.39
C ASP A 547 -5.56 -22.92 -0.67
N GLY A 548 -5.17 -21.70 -1.07
CA GLY A 548 -3.97 -21.45 -1.87
C GLY A 548 -4.05 -21.89 -3.33
N GLY A 549 -5.24 -22.12 -3.87
CA GLY A 549 -5.44 -22.46 -5.30
C GLY A 549 -5.74 -21.24 -6.18
N ASP A 550 -5.63 -21.45 -7.49
CA ASP A 550 -5.77 -20.41 -8.52
C ASP A 550 -7.16 -19.77 -8.56
N PRO A 551 -7.26 -18.43 -8.74
CA PRO A 551 -8.54 -17.75 -8.87
C PRO A 551 -9.22 -18.02 -10.23
N PRO A 552 -10.55 -17.82 -10.36
CA PRO A 552 -11.45 -17.35 -9.31
C PRO A 552 -11.86 -18.48 -8.35
N ARG A 553 -12.02 -18.14 -7.07
CA ARG A 553 -12.45 -19.05 -6.00
C ARG A 553 -13.88 -18.78 -5.59
N ALA A 554 -14.63 -19.84 -5.31
CA ALA A 554 -15.91 -19.70 -4.62
C ALA A 554 -15.72 -19.04 -3.26
N ASN A 555 -16.74 -18.34 -2.77
CA ASN A 555 -16.72 -17.72 -1.45
C ASN A 555 -16.36 -18.74 -0.36
N GLN A 556 -15.42 -18.36 0.50
CA GLN A 556 -14.84 -19.23 1.52
C GLN A 556 -15.23 -18.75 2.93
N GLY A 557 -15.36 -19.68 3.87
CA GLY A 557 -15.69 -19.38 5.27
C GLY A 557 -17.19 -19.24 5.55
N ILE A 558 -17.54 -18.41 6.53
CA ILE A 558 -18.92 -18.19 7.00
C ILE A 558 -19.39 -16.76 6.71
N LYS A 559 -20.65 -16.61 6.33
CA LYS A 559 -21.28 -15.28 6.23
C LYS A 559 -21.48 -14.72 7.64
N ILE A 560 -21.03 -13.48 7.84
CA ILE A 560 -21.31 -12.72 9.06
C ILE A 560 -22.33 -11.62 8.75
N PRO A 561 -23.17 -11.19 9.71
CA PRO A 561 -24.01 -10.01 9.52
C PRO A 561 -23.12 -8.79 9.26
N PHE A 562 -23.29 -8.14 8.12
CA PHE A 562 -22.52 -6.95 7.78
C PHE A 562 -23.29 -5.69 8.17
N ASN A 563 -22.65 -4.81 8.94
CA ASN A 563 -23.11 -3.44 9.16
C ASN A 563 -22.50 -2.45 8.14
N SER A 564 -21.53 -2.91 7.33
CA SER A 564 -20.87 -2.13 6.30
C SER A 564 -21.70 -2.07 5.02
N LEU A 565 -21.67 -0.92 4.35
CA LEU A 565 -22.40 -0.67 3.11
C LEU A 565 -21.79 -1.36 1.89
#